data_AF-A0A914Z6V4-F1
#
_entry.id   AF-A0A914Z6V4-F1
#
_cell.length_a   1.000
_cell.length_b   1.000
_cell.length_c   1.000
_cell.angle_alpha   90.00
_cell.angle_beta   90.00
_cell.angle_gamma   90.00
#
_symmetry.space_group_name_H-M   'P 1'
#
loop_
_entity.id
_entity.type
_entity.pdbx_description
1 polymer ?
#
loop_
_entity_poly.entity_id
_entity_poly.type
_entity_poly.pdbx_seq_one_letter_code
_entity_poly.pdbx_strand_id
1 'polypeptide(L)'
;MPTTHMCIICLEIINSNFITLKTCGHVFHDGCLQHWLTMSKFCPLCRIKTKENQMLKLFFEETPMVDAPKLIKENHKLIAKLEEKDTVIETLKAEIDVLQKQLEELKTEKEEYEKNFQTEKRKLKRKKKAEELLNCTIELTDSPAPPKKKSKRIWT
;
A
#
# COMPACT_ATOMS: atom_id res chain seq x y z
N MET A 1 21.33 1.01 24.62
CA MET A 1 22.37 0.13 25.20
C MET A 1 22.21 0.16 26.70
N PRO A 2 21.91 -0.95 27.40
CA PRO A 2 22.03 -0.94 28.85
C PRO A 2 23.52 -0.92 29.18
N THR A 3 24.00 0.14 29.83
CA THR A 3 25.32 0.12 30.46
C THR A 3 25.24 -0.85 31.62
N THR A 4 25.84 -2.02 31.50
CA THR A 4 26.05 -2.94 32.62
C THR A 4 26.97 -2.25 33.62
N HIS A 5 26.39 -1.66 34.66
CA HIS A 5 27.18 -1.06 35.73
C HIS A 5 27.81 -2.18 36.55
N MET A 6 29.14 -2.27 36.53
CA MET A 6 29.91 -3.20 37.37
C MET A 6 30.33 -2.53 38.66
N CYS A 7 30.21 -3.24 39.78
CA CYS A 7 30.73 -2.78 41.06
C CYS A 7 32.22 -3.07 41.13
N ILE A 8 33.08 -2.05 41.18
CA ILE A 8 34.53 -2.29 41.18
C ILE A 8 35.08 -2.95 42.46
N ILE A 9 34.26 -3.02 43.52
CA ILE A 9 34.66 -3.57 44.81
C ILE A 9 34.63 -5.11 44.75
N CYS A 10 33.55 -5.68 44.21
CA CYS A 10 33.39 -7.13 44.05
C CYS A 10 33.57 -7.63 42.61
N LEU A 11 33.67 -6.72 41.64
CA LEU A 11 33.79 -7.00 40.20
C LEU A 11 32.56 -7.71 39.59
N GLU A 12 31.39 -7.63 40.23
CA GLU A 12 30.13 -8.19 39.75
C GLU A 12 29.19 -7.13 39.17
N ILE A 13 28.23 -7.58 38.35
CA ILE A 13 27.20 -6.69 37.77
C ILE A 13 26.25 -6.22 38.87
N ILE A 14 25.94 -4.93 38.87
CA ILE A 14 24.97 -4.32 39.78
C ILE A 14 23.57 -4.56 39.21
N ASN A 15 22.96 -5.69 39.62
CA ASN A 15 21.64 -6.11 39.14
C ASN A 15 20.48 -5.54 39.98
N SER A 16 20.73 -5.13 41.21
CA SER A 16 19.75 -4.53 42.11
C SER A 16 20.43 -3.73 43.22
N ASN A 17 19.67 -2.86 43.90
CA ASN A 17 20.13 -2.09 45.06
C ASN A 17 21.41 -1.28 44.79
N PHE A 18 21.28 -0.30 43.89
CA PHE A 18 22.33 0.63 43.54
C PHE A 18 22.51 1.66 44.67
N ILE A 19 23.76 2.00 44.97
CA ILE A 19 24.09 3.16 45.79
C ILE A 19 25.08 4.04 45.06
N THR A 20 24.86 5.34 45.10
CA THR A 20 25.79 6.33 44.55
C THR A 20 26.27 7.30 45.62
N LEU A 21 27.46 7.84 45.41
CA LEU A 21 28.02 8.90 46.23
C LEU A 21 27.62 10.27 45.68
N LYS A 22 26.93 11.08 46.48
CA LYS A 22 26.51 12.44 46.12
C LYS A 22 27.68 13.35 45.69
N THR A 23 28.89 13.07 46.18
CA THR A 23 30.10 13.87 45.89
C THR A 23 30.71 13.60 44.52
N CYS A 24 30.52 12.41 43.94
CA CYS A 24 31.20 12.02 42.71
C CYS A 24 30.38 11.20 41.72
N GLY A 25 29.16 10.80 42.06
CA GLY A 25 28.23 10.08 41.17
C GLY A 25 28.55 8.60 40.93
N HIS A 26 29.71 8.09 41.34
CA HIS A 26 30.07 6.68 41.15
C HIS A 26 29.13 5.72 41.88
N VAL A 27 28.78 4.62 41.21
CA VAL A 27 27.75 3.65 41.62
C VAL A 27 28.38 2.32 42.04
N PHE A 28 27.84 1.71 43.08
CA PHE A 28 28.28 0.45 43.67
C PHE A 28 27.06 -0.35 44.16
N HIS A 29 27.26 -1.62 44.56
CA HIS A 29 26.27 -2.28 45.42
C HIS A 29 26.21 -1.61 46.80
N ASP A 30 25.01 -1.51 47.36
CA ASP A 30 24.76 -0.92 48.71
C ASP A 30 25.71 -1.51 49.77
N GLY A 31 25.75 -2.84 49.89
CA GLY A 31 26.60 -3.53 50.87
C GLY A 31 28.10 -3.34 50.63
N CYS A 32 28.56 -3.37 49.39
CA CYS A 32 29.98 -3.21 49.07
C CYS A 32 30.49 -1.83 49.47
N LEU A 33 29.75 -0.77 49.15
CA LEU A 33 30.17 0.59 49.49
C LEU A 33 30.06 0.86 50.99
N GLN A 34 29.02 0.36 51.66
CA GLN A 34 28.90 0.47 53.12
C GLN A 34 30.10 -0.19 53.81
N HIS A 35 30.45 -1.42 53.42
CA HIS A 35 31.61 -2.13 53.97
C HIS A 35 32.91 -1.34 53.73
N TRP A 36 33.14 -0.85 52.51
CA TRP A 36 34.32 -0.06 52.19
C TRP A 36 34.45 1.20 53.06
N LEU A 37 33.34 1.91 53.30
CA LEU A 37 33.34 3.15 54.08
C LEU A 37 33.60 2.94 55.57
N THR A 38 33.52 1.71 56.08
CA THR A 38 34.00 1.38 57.42
C THR A 38 35.52 1.46 57.52
N MET A 39 36.23 1.14 56.42
CA MET A 39 37.70 1.08 56.36
C MET A 39 38.33 2.34 55.77
N SER A 40 37.66 3.03 54.84
CA SER A 40 38.20 4.21 54.14
C SER A 40 37.12 5.24 53.87
N LYS A 41 37.38 6.52 54.17
CA LYS A 41 36.45 7.64 53.89
C LYS A 41 36.64 8.24 52.49
N PHE A 42 37.06 7.44 51.51
CA PHE A 42 37.31 7.87 50.13
C PHE A 42 36.58 6.96 49.13
N CYS A 43 36.11 7.55 48.03
CA CYS A 43 35.51 6.80 46.92
C CYS A 43 36.51 5.76 46.36
N PRO A 44 36.11 4.48 46.22
CA PRO A 44 36.96 3.45 45.62
C PRO A 44 37.44 3.75 44.19
N LEU A 45 36.65 4.45 43.36
CA LEU A 45 37.01 4.77 41.97
C LEU A 45 37.92 6.01 41.88
N CYS A 46 37.46 7.13 42.44
CA CYS A 46 38.07 8.44 42.17
C CYS A 46 38.78 9.06 43.37
N ARG A 47 38.76 8.39 44.54
CA ARG A 47 39.40 8.85 45.78
C ARG A 47 38.94 10.22 46.28
N ILE A 48 37.77 10.70 45.85
CA ILE A 48 37.12 11.87 46.46
C ILE A 48 36.65 11.50 47.88
N LYS A 49 36.85 12.41 48.84
CA LYS A 49 36.47 12.20 50.25
C LYS A 49 34.96 12.12 50.39
N THR A 50 34.51 11.14 51.18
CA THR A 50 33.11 10.75 51.29
C THR A 50 32.74 10.49 52.75
N LYS A 51 31.53 10.92 53.13
CA LYS A 51 30.90 10.63 54.43
C LYS A 51 29.66 9.74 54.23
N GLU A 52 29.26 9.00 55.27
CA GLU A 52 28.09 8.10 55.22
C GLU A 52 26.78 8.83 54.86
N ASN A 53 26.60 10.08 55.29
CA ASN A 53 25.42 10.90 54.92
C ASN A 53 25.41 11.37 53.45
N GLN A 54 26.48 11.10 52.70
CA GLN A 54 26.63 11.44 51.28
C GLN A 54 26.28 10.28 50.35
N MET A 55 25.66 9.22 50.86
CA MET A 55 25.18 8.11 50.06
C MET A 55 23.73 8.33 49.62
N LEU A 56 23.38 7.93 48.41
CA LEU A 56 22.02 7.95 47.86
C LEU A 56 21.70 6.57 47.28
N LYS A 57 20.68 5.90 47.83
CA LYS A 57 20.16 4.65 47.27
C LYS A 57 19.34 4.98 46.02
N LEU A 58 19.64 4.33 44.90
CA LEU A 58 18.88 4.47 43.67
C LEU A 58 17.94 3.27 43.54
N PHE A 59 16.65 3.57 43.46
CA PHE A 59 15.62 2.60 43.16
C PHE A 59 15.18 2.88 41.73
N PHE A 60 15.39 1.92 40.84
CA PHE A 60 14.84 1.99 39.49
C PHE A 60 13.54 1.20 39.50
N GLU A 61 12.49 1.77 38.93
CA GLU A 61 11.29 1.02 38.61
C GLU A 61 11.71 -0.02 37.57
N GLU A 62 11.72 -1.29 37.96
CA GLU A 62 12.02 -2.38 37.02
C GLU A 62 10.94 -2.36 35.95
N THR A 63 11.20 -1.68 34.83
CA THR A 63 10.45 -1.96 33.61
C THR A 63 10.72 -3.42 33.31
N PRO A 64 9.70 -4.29 33.28
CA PRO A 64 9.92 -5.71 33.06
C PRO A 64 10.72 -5.87 31.76
N MET A 65 11.89 -6.51 31.86
CA MET A 65 12.70 -6.87 30.71
C MET A 65 11.79 -7.51 29.68
N VAL A 66 11.73 -6.91 28.51
CA VAL A 66 10.89 -7.42 27.42
C VAL A 66 11.37 -8.82 27.08
N ASP A 67 10.48 -9.82 27.10
CA ASP A 67 10.78 -11.21 26.76
C ASP A 67 11.13 -11.29 25.26
N ALA A 68 12.40 -11.01 24.96
CA ALA A 68 12.92 -10.92 23.61
C ALA A 68 12.66 -12.20 22.80
N PRO A 69 12.83 -13.43 23.34
CA PRO A 69 12.44 -14.66 22.65
C PRO A 69 10.98 -14.68 22.21
N LYS A 70 10.04 -14.25 23.07
CA LYS A 70 8.62 -14.19 22.74
C LYS A 70 8.35 -13.22 21.60
N LEU A 71 8.92 -12.02 21.66
CA LEU A 71 8.77 -11.00 20.62
C LEU A 71 9.36 -11.43 19.28
N ILE A 72 10.53 -12.08 19.29
CA ILE A 72 11.17 -12.61 18.08
C ILE A 72 10.25 -13.64 17.41
N LYS A 73 9.64 -14.54 18.19
CA LYS A 73 8.70 -15.55 17.69
C LYS A 73 7.43 -14.91 17.10
N GLU A 74 6.88 -13.90 17.76
CA GLU A 74 5.73 -13.16 17.26
C GLU A 74 6.06 -12.41 15.97
N ASN A 75 7.22 -11.75 15.90
CA ASN A 75 7.71 -11.08 14.70
C ASN A 75 7.89 -12.06 13.53
N HIS A 76 8.54 -13.21 13.74
CA HIS A 76 8.67 -14.23 12.69
C HIS A 76 7.31 -14.71 12.17
N LYS A 77 6.32 -14.89 13.06
CA LYS A 77 4.96 -15.26 12.65
C LYS A 77 4.29 -14.18 11.82
N LEU A 78 4.50 -12.91 12.16
CA LEU A 78 3.94 -11.78 11.40
C LEU A 78 4.61 -11.64 10.03
N ILE A 79 5.94 -11.84 9.95
CA ILE A 79 6.69 -11.80 8.69
C ILE A 79 6.18 -12.87 7.73
N ALA A 80 6.03 -14.13 8.17
CA ALA A 80 5.51 -15.19 7.32
C ALA A 80 4.10 -14.89 6.77
N LYS A 81 3.24 -14.27 7.59
CA LYS A 81 1.90 -13.83 7.15
C LYS A 81 1.94 -12.68 6.14
N LEU A 82 2.94 -11.80 6.23
CA LEU A 82 3.11 -10.71 5.27
C LEU A 82 3.59 -11.27 3.94
N GLU A 83 4.58 -12.17 3.95
CA GLU A 83 5.07 -12.83 2.74
C GLU A 83 3.97 -13.57 1.99
N GLU A 84 3.10 -14.31 2.71
CA GLU A 84 1.93 -14.95 2.10
C GLU A 84 1.01 -13.94 1.42
N LYS A 85 0.68 -12.83 2.09
CA LYS A 85 -0.15 -11.78 1.52
C LYS A 85 0.49 -11.09 0.32
N ASP A 86 1.80 -10.87 0.34
CA ASP A 86 2.53 -10.26 -0.77
C ASP A 86 2.42 -11.13 -2.02
N THR A 87 2.50 -12.46 -1.88
CA THR A 87 2.29 -13.36 -3.04
C THR A 87 0.88 -13.25 -3.62
N VAL A 88 -0.14 -13.13 -2.77
CA VAL A 88 -1.54 -12.95 -3.20
C VAL A 88 -1.75 -11.59 -3.88
N ILE A 89 -1.08 -10.55 -3.40
CA ILE A 89 -1.13 -9.22 -4.03
C ILE A 89 -0.54 -9.28 -5.44
N GLU A 90 0.61 -9.94 -5.61
CA GLU A 90 1.24 -10.05 -6.93
C GLU A 90 0.41 -10.87 -7.92
N THR A 91 -0.25 -11.96 -7.47
CA THR A 91 -1.15 -12.71 -8.35
C THR A 91 -2.40 -11.91 -8.75
N LEU A 92 -3.03 -11.21 -7.80
CA LEU A 92 -4.20 -10.38 -8.08
C LEU A 92 -3.86 -9.20 -9.01
N LYS A 93 -2.68 -8.59 -8.88
CA LYS A 93 -2.22 -7.55 -9.81
C LYS A 93 -2.11 -8.10 -11.23
N ALA A 94 -1.50 -9.27 -11.41
CA ALA A 94 -1.39 -9.90 -12.72
C ALA A 94 -2.77 -10.22 -13.33
N GLU A 95 -3.73 -10.66 -12.51
CA GLU A 95 -5.11 -10.91 -12.96
C GLU A 95 -5.81 -9.61 -13.39
N ILE A 96 -5.64 -8.52 -12.64
CA ILE A 96 -6.17 -7.20 -12.99
C ILE A 96 -5.61 -6.74 -14.35
N ASP A 97 -4.30 -6.89 -14.59
CA ASP A 97 -3.67 -6.48 -15.84
C ASP A 97 -4.24 -7.26 -17.04
N VAL A 98 -4.45 -8.56 -16.88
CA VAL A 98 -5.08 -9.41 -17.92
C VAL A 98 -6.51 -8.95 -18.21
N LEU A 99 -7.32 -8.74 -17.17
CA LEU A 99 -8.71 -8.31 -17.31
C LEU A 99 -8.82 -6.91 -17.94
N GLN A 100 -7.92 -5.99 -17.59
CA GLN A 100 -7.85 -4.67 -18.21
C GLN A 100 -7.55 -4.76 -19.70
N LYS A 101 -6.63 -5.63 -20.11
CA LYS A 101 -6.33 -5.86 -21.52
C LYS A 101 -7.53 -6.43 -22.28
N GLN A 102 -8.20 -7.43 -21.72
CA GLN A 102 -9.41 -8.01 -22.31
C GLN A 102 -10.55 -6.99 -22.44
N LEU A 103 -10.72 -6.13 -21.44
CA LEU A 103 -11.70 -5.05 -21.49
C LEU A 103 -11.41 -4.07 -22.62
N GLU A 104 -10.14 -3.74 -22.85
CA GLU A 104 -9.76 -2.83 -23.92
C GLU A 104 -9.99 -3.45 -25.31
N GLU A 105 -9.62 -4.71 -25.49
CA GLU A 105 -9.90 -5.46 -26.72
C GLU A 105 -11.41 -5.48 -27.02
N LEU A 106 -12.25 -5.85 -26.04
CA LEU A 106 -13.71 -5.88 -26.20
C LEU A 106 -14.31 -4.50 -26.50
N LYS A 107 -13.78 -3.42 -25.92
CA LYS A 107 -14.23 -2.06 -26.24
C LYS A 107 -13.94 -1.72 -27.69
N THR A 108 -12.74 -2.01 -28.17
CA THR A 108 -12.36 -1.72 -29.57
C THR A 108 -13.24 -2.50 -30.55
N GLU A 109 -13.51 -3.76 -30.26
CA GLU A 109 -14.39 -4.61 -31.06
C GLU A 109 -15.83 -4.05 -31.08
N LYS A 110 -16.36 -3.64 -29.92
CA LYS A 110 -17.67 -2.99 -29.83
C LYS A 110 -17.74 -1.71 -30.66
N GLU A 111 -16.71 -0.87 -30.62
CA GLU A 111 -16.67 0.36 -31.43
C GLU A 111 -16.67 0.07 -32.92
N GLU A 112 -15.97 -0.98 -33.36
CA GLU A 112 -15.97 -1.41 -34.75
C GLU A 112 -17.36 -1.91 -35.17
N TYR A 113 -17.99 -2.76 -34.37
CA TYR A 113 -19.35 -3.24 -34.63
C TYR A 113 -20.36 -2.09 -34.71
N GLU A 114 -20.28 -1.10 -33.82
CA GLU A 114 -21.14 0.08 -33.84
C GLU A 114 -20.95 0.89 -35.13
N LYS A 115 -19.70 1.13 -35.56
CA LYS A 115 -19.40 1.81 -36.83
C LYS A 115 -19.98 1.03 -38.02
N ASN A 116 -19.78 -0.29 -38.04
CA ASN A 116 -20.31 -1.16 -39.10
C ASN A 116 -21.84 -1.14 -39.13
N PHE A 117 -22.50 -1.25 -37.98
CA PHE A 117 -23.95 -1.15 -37.87
C PHE A 117 -24.47 0.20 -38.38
N GLN A 118 -23.81 1.31 -38.04
CA GLN A 118 -24.18 2.64 -38.54
C GLN A 118 -24.03 2.77 -40.06
N THR A 119 -22.97 2.18 -40.64
CA THR A 119 -22.78 2.20 -42.09
C THR A 119 -23.83 1.37 -42.82
N GLU A 120 -24.14 0.16 -42.35
CA GLU A 120 -25.22 -0.67 -42.90
C GLU A 120 -26.59 -0.01 -42.79
N LYS A 121 -26.88 0.65 -41.65
CA LYS A 121 -28.11 1.44 -41.48
C LYS A 121 -28.21 2.58 -42.49
N ARG A 122 -27.09 3.26 -42.81
CA ARG A 122 -27.05 4.30 -43.85
C ARG A 122 -27.28 3.71 -45.25
N LYS A 123 -26.68 2.57 -45.58
CA LYS A 123 -26.90 1.85 -46.85
C LYS A 123 -28.37 1.46 -47.02
N LEU A 124 -28.97 0.90 -45.97
CA LEU A 124 -30.38 0.52 -45.98
C LEU A 124 -31.31 1.72 -46.19
N LYS A 125 -31.04 2.85 -45.51
CA LYS A 125 -31.79 4.11 -45.72
C LYS A 125 -31.69 4.60 -47.17
N ARG A 126 -30.50 4.55 -47.77
CA ARG A 126 -30.29 4.92 -49.18
C ARG A 126 -31.05 3.99 -50.12
N LYS A 127 -31.03 2.68 -49.87
CA LYS A 127 -31.75 1.68 -50.67
C LYS A 127 -33.26 1.91 -50.63
N LYS A 128 -33.84 2.10 -49.44
CA LYS A 128 -35.27 2.43 -49.27
C LYS A 128 -35.66 3.71 -50.02
N LYS A 129 -34.85 4.77 -49.91
CA LYS A 129 -35.10 6.03 -50.63
C LYS A 129 -35.04 5.85 -52.16
N ALA A 130 -34.10 5.04 -52.66
CA ALA A 130 -34.01 4.74 -54.09
C ALA A 130 -35.21 3.93 -54.58
N GLU A 131 -35.69 2.99 -53.77
CA GLU A 131 -36.90 2.20 -54.02
C GLU A 131 -38.16 3.07 -54.06
N GLU A 132 -38.31 4.01 -53.10
CA GLU A 132 -39.38 5.02 -53.12
C GLU A 132 -39.35 5.90 -54.38
N LEU A 133 -38.17 6.37 -54.78
CA LEU A 133 -38.00 7.17 -56.01
C LEU A 133 -38.34 6.37 -57.27
N LEU A 134 -37.94 5.10 -57.32
CA LEU A 134 -38.27 4.21 -58.43
C LEU A 134 -39.78 4.01 -58.56
N ASN A 135 -40.48 3.75 -57.45
CA ASN A 135 -41.94 3.59 -57.45
C ASN A 135 -42.66 4.85 -57.95
N CYS A 136 -42.24 6.05 -57.53
CA CYS A 136 -42.83 7.30 -58.01
C CYS A 136 -42.60 7.54 -59.51
N THR A 137 -41.49 7.03 -60.06
CA THR A 137 -41.19 7.14 -61.51
C THR A 137 -42.12 6.25 -62.33
N ILE A 138 -42.44 5.05 -61.82
CA ILE A 138 -43.35 4.11 -62.48
C ILE A 138 -44.78 4.68 -62.55
N GLU A 139 -45.27 5.28 -61.47
CA GLU A 139 -46.59 5.93 -61.42
C GLU A 139 -46.77 7.06 -62.47
N LEU A 140 -45.69 7.77 -62.82
CA LEU A 140 -45.71 8.82 -63.85
C LEU A 140 -45.71 8.25 -65.28
N THR A 141 -45.11 7.07 -65.50
CA THR A 141 -45.06 6.42 -66.82
C THR A 141 -46.33 5.67 -67.19
N ASP A 142 -47.14 5.27 -66.20
CA ASP A 142 -48.42 4.59 -66.39
C ASP A 142 -49.60 5.56 -66.60
N SER A 143 -49.36 6.88 -66.56
CA SER A 143 -50.37 7.89 -66.93
C SER A 143 -50.64 7.83 -68.43
N PRO A 144 -51.90 7.66 -68.89
CA PRO A 144 -52.19 7.40 -70.30
C PRO A 144 -51.74 8.56 -71.19
N ALA A 145 -50.94 8.23 -72.20
CA ALA A 145 -50.46 9.20 -73.18
C ALA A 145 -51.63 9.99 -73.81
N PRO A 146 -51.55 11.33 -73.90
CA PRO A 146 -52.63 12.14 -74.46
C PRO A 146 -52.91 11.71 -75.91
N PRO A 147 -54.19 11.67 -76.34
CA PRO A 147 -54.58 11.13 -77.63
C PRO A 147 -53.91 11.89 -78.77
N LYS A 148 -53.20 11.17 -79.64
CA LYS A 148 -52.52 11.73 -80.81
C LYS A 148 -53.54 12.37 -81.76
N LYS A 149 -53.50 13.71 -81.89
CA LYS A 149 -54.28 14.44 -82.89
C LYS A 149 -53.77 14.06 -84.30
N LYS A 150 -54.60 13.39 -85.10
CA LYS A 150 -54.30 13.06 -86.50
C LYS A 150 -54.33 14.33 -87.34
N SER A 151 -53.17 14.79 -87.80
CA SER A 151 -53.06 15.87 -88.79
C SER A 151 -53.45 15.34 -90.17
N LYS A 152 -54.64 15.71 -90.67
CA LYS A 152 -55.02 15.51 -92.08
C LYS A 152 -54.18 16.47 -92.94
N ARG A 153 -53.26 15.95 -93.75
CA ARG A 153 -52.64 16.72 -94.84
C ARG A 153 -53.63 16.77 -96.00
N ILE A 154 -54.11 17.98 -96.29
CA ILE A 154 -54.88 18.31 -97.47
C ILE A 154 -53.88 18.39 -98.64
N TRP A 155 -54.15 17.67 -99.73
CA TRP A 155 -53.40 17.80 -100.98
C TRP A 155 -54.08 18.86 -101.84
N THR A 156 -53.35 19.93 -102.19
CA THR A 156 -53.66 20.91 -103.23
C THR A 156 -52.38 21.29 -103.93
#